data_AF-A0A3C1X8A0-F1
#
_entry.id   AF-A0A3C1X8A0-F1
#
_cell.length_a   1.000
_cell.length_b   1.000
_cell.length_c   1.000
_cell.angle_alpha   90.00
_cell.angle_beta   90.00
_cell.angle_gamma   90.00
#
_symmetry.space_group_name_H-M   'P 1'
#
loop_
_entity.id
_entity.type
_entity.pdbx_description
1 polymer ?
#
loop_
_entity_poly.entity_id
_entity_poly.type
_entity_poly.pdbx_seq_one_letter_code
_entity_poly.pdbx_strand_id
1 'polypeptide(L)'
;MLIGADFQQIGRCDDSHRPLFPAAGRCVMAIGMRISVRLSLALLVLPGLLCFGGLVSRLSAGEQPADATNFHRDRLVAWCIVPFDAKQRGPAARADMVRGLGLSRVAYDWRESHVPTFEDEILQYQRQKIEYFAFWSWHDAMEPLIKKHGIQPQIWYMFPQPAGETQEQKVQSAVQGLLPMVEKTAGLGLKLGLYNHGA
;
A
#
# COMPACT_ATOMS: atom_id res chain seq x y z
N MET A 1 25.06 -21.74 12.77
CA MET A 1 25.49 -21.29 11.42
C MET A 1 24.51 -20.20 11.02
N LEU A 2 24.91 -18.95 11.24
CA LEU A 2 24.07 -17.75 11.12
C LEU A 2 24.07 -17.30 9.66
N ILE A 3 22.91 -17.26 9.02
CA ILE A 3 22.71 -16.48 7.80
C ILE A 3 21.97 -15.21 8.23
N GLY A 4 22.73 -14.20 8.63
CA GLY A 4 22.24 -12.84 8.62
C GLY A 4 22.12 -12.42 7.17
N ALA A 5 20.90 -12.22 6.69
CA ALA A 5 20.68 -11.59 5.39
C ALA A 5 21.08 -10.12 5.51
N ASP A 6 22.32 -9.84 5.12
CA ASP A 6 22.85 -8.50 4.94
C ASP A 6 22.05 -7.79 3.84
N PHE A 7 21.22 -6.82 4.22
CA PHE A 7 20.29 -6.13 3.33
C PHE A 7 21.01 -5.18 2.34
N GLN A 8 22.35 -5.17 2.33
CA GLN A 8 23.17 -4.49 1.32
C GLN A 8 23.26 -5.21 -0.04
N GLN A 9 22.76 -6.45 -0.20
CA GLN A 9 22.92 -7.22 -1.44
C GLN A 9 21.72 -7.34 -2.38
N ILE A 10 20.57 -6.72 -2.10
CA ILE A 10 19.42 -6.74 -3.04
C ILE A 10 19.57 -5.60 -4.06
N GLY A 11 20.66 -5.61 -4.83
CA GLY A 11 21.04 -4.52 -5.75
C GLY A 11 21.67 -4.97 -7.06
N ARG A 12 21.53 -6.24 -7.45
CA ARG A 12 21.94 -6.73 -8.77
C ARG A 12 20.76 -7.39 -9.47
N CYS A 13 19.98 -6.60 -10.19
CA CYS A 13 19.15 -7.12 -11.27
C CYS A 13 20.09 -7.40 -12.45
N ASP A 14 20.21 -8.68 -12.79
CA ASP A 14 20.83 -9.17 -14.01
C ASP A 14 19.97 -8.73 -15.21
N ASP A 15 20.51 -7.84 -16.04
CA ASP A 15 19.89 -7.30 -17.27
C ASP A 15 19.98 -8.31 -18.41
N SER A 16 19.32 -9.45 -18.24
CA SER A 16 19.19 -10.42 -19.31
C SER A 16 17.80 -11.05 -19.30
N HIS A 17 16.78 -10.34 -19.80
CA HIS A 17 15.73 -10.88 -20.67
C HIS A 17 14.81 -9.78 -21.24
N ARG A 18 14.38 -10.01 -22.49
CA ARG A 18 13.71 -9.12 -23.44
C ARG A 18 12.32 -8.61 -23.00
N PRO A 19 11.83 -7.50 -23.60
CA PRO A 19 10.49 -6.98 -23.33
C PRO A 19 9.39 -7.89 -23.88
N LEU A 20 8.45 -8.29 -23.03
CA LEU A 20 7.09 -8.66 -23.44
C LEU A 20 6.29 -7.36 -23.54
N PHE A 21 6.02 -6.88 -24.76
CA PHE A 21 4.76 -6.29 -25.22
C PHE A 21 5.00 -5.65 -26.61
N PRO A 22 4.33 -6.12 -27.68
CA PRO A 22 4.34 -5.40 -28.95
C PRO A 22 3.25 -4.31 -28.95
N ALA A 23 3.63 -3.14 -29.47
CA ALA A 23 2.70 -2.11 -29.88
C ALA A 23 1.83 -2.60 -31.05
N ALA A 24 0.52 -2.41 -30.96
CA ALA A 24 -0.37 -2.45 -32.12
C ALA A 24 -1.58 -1.56 -31.86
N GLY A 25 -1.61 -0.41 -32.52
CA GLY A 25 -2.85 0.34 -32.71
C GLY A 25 -3.71 -0.35 -33.76
N ARG A 26 -5.04 -0.25 -33.62
CA ARG A 26 -5.94 0.04 -34.75
C ARG A 26 -7.36 0.35 -34.29
N CYS A 27 -7.78 1.51 -34.77
CA CYS A 27 -9.13 2.02 -34.99
C CYS A 27 -10.16 0.94 -35.39
N VAL A 28 -11.32 0.93 -34.73
CA VAL A 28 -12.54 0.29 -35.24
C VAL A 28 -13.72 1.25 -35.09
N MET A 29 -14.31 1.57 -36.24
CA MET A 29 -15.54 2.32 -36.44
C MET A 29 -16.70 1.75 -35.63
N ALA A 30 -17.41 2.62 -34.90
CA ALA A 30 -18.73 2.33 -34.36
C ALA A 30 -19.78 2.47 -35.46
N ILE A 31 -20.33 1.36 -35.96
CA ILE A 31 -21.53 1.33 -36.78
C ILE A 31 -22.73 1.20 -35.84
N GLY A 32 -23.48 2.28 -35.70
CA GLY A 32 -24.74 2.28 -34.96
C GLY A 32 -25.83 1.55 -35.75
N MET A 33 -26.48 0.59 -35.10
CA MET A 33 -27.72 0.00 -35.61
C MET A 33 -28.78 0.09 -34.52
N ARG A 34 -29.71 1.04 -34.69
CA ARG A 34 -30.89 1.22 -33.84
C ARG A 34 -31.92 0.15 -34.22
N ILE A 35 -32.06 -0.89 -33.42
CA ILE A 35 -33.10 -1.91 -33.60
C ILE A 35 -34.36 -1.43 -32.86
N SER A 36 -35.37 -1.05 -33.63
CA SER A 36 -36.71 -0.75 -33.12
C SER A 36 -37.47 -2.06 -32.90
N VAL A 37 -37.69 -2.45 -31.65
CA VAL A 37 -38.52 -3.62 -31.31
C VAL A 37 -39.99 -3.15 -31.25
N ARG A 38 -40.79 -3.56 -32.25
CA ARG A 38 -42.25 -3.41 -32.20
C ARG A 38 -42.83 -4.53 -31.35
N LEU A 39 -43.40 -4.15 -30.20
CA LEU A 39 -44.16 -5.01 -29.30
C LEU A 39 -45.42 -5.49 -30.03
N SER A 40 -45.55 -6.79 -30.27
CA SER A 40 -46.83 -7.40 -30.68
C SER A 40 -47.26 -8.37 -29.59
N LEU A 41 -48.30 -7.97 -28.86
CA LEU A 41 -48.96 -8.75 -27.82
C LEU A 41 -49.84 -9.80 -28.51
N ALA A 42 -49.41 -11.06 -28.55
CA ALA A 42 -50.27 -12.17 -28.94
C ALA A 42 -50.56 -13.01 -27.70
N LEU A 43 -51.74 -12.80 -27.16
CA LEU A 43 -52.33 -13.55 -26.06
C LEU A 43 -52.74 -14.93 -26.60
N LEU A 44 -52.06 -15.99 -26.19
CA LEU A 44 -52.51 -17.37 -26.36
C LEU A 44 -52.59 -18.03 -25.00
N VAL A 45 -53.82 -18.15 -24.51
CA VAL A 45 -54.19 -18.90 -23.31
C VAL A 45 -54.21 -20.38 -23.67
N LEU A 46 -53.37 -21.17 -23.01
CA LEU A 46 -53.45 -22.63 -22.99
C LEU A 46 -53.59 -23.07 -21.52
N PRO A 47 -54.71 -23.70 -21.13
CA PRO A 47 -54.87 -24.27 -19.80
C PRO A 47 -54.37 -25.71 -19.82
N GLY A 48 -53.41 -26.05 -18.97
CA GLY A 48 -53.15 -27.46 -18.67
C GLY A 48 -51.72 -27.79 -18.32
N LEU A 49 -51.57 -28.22 -17.06
CA LEU A 49 -50.56 -29.15 -16.59
C LEU A 49 -49.12 -28.66 -16.60
N LEU A 50 -48.60 -28.36 -15.41
CA LEU A 50 -47.49 -29.13 -14.82
C LEU A 50 -47.20 -28.59 -13.40
N CYS A 51 -47.27 -29.49 -12.44
CA CYS A 51 -46.76 -29.35 -11.08
C CYS A 51 -45.26 -29.01 -11.10
N PHE A 52 -44.92 -27.74 -11.27
CA PHE A 52 -43.57 -27.20 -11.05
C PHE A 52 -43.63 -25.96 -10.14
N GLY A 53 -44.55 -25.97 -9.18
CA GLY A 53 -44.57 -24.99 -8.10
C GLY A 53 -43.59 -25.41 -7.02
N GLY A 54 -42.41 -24.77 -6.97
CA GLY A 54 -41.58 -24.80 -5.76
C GLY A 54 -40.12 -25.18 -5.92
N LEU A 55 -39.46 -24.81 -7.02
CA LEU A 55 -38.02 -24.54 -6.95
C LEU A 55 -37.69 -23.31 -7.77
N VAL A 56 -38.18 -22.16 -7.29
CA VAL A 56 -37.54 -20.90 -7.63
C VAL A 56 -36.17 -20.99 -6.96
N SER A 57 -35.17 -21.46 -7.71
CA SER A 57 -33.77 -21.31 -7.33
C SER A 57 -33.63 -19.87 -6.88
N ARG A 58 -33.32 -19.67 -5.60
CA ARG A 58 -32.76 -18.41 -5.16
C ARG A 58 -31.53 -18.24 -6.04
N LEU A 59 -31.66 -17.42 -7.08
CA LEU A 59 -30.51 -16.73 -7.64
C LEU A 59 -29.90 -16.08 -6.41
N SER A 60 -28.84 -16.69 -5.89
CA SER A 60 -27.95 -16.04 -4.96
C SER A 60 -27.63 -14.73 -5.66
N ALA A 61 -28.22 -13.63 -5.19
CA ALA A 61 -27.78 -12.32 -5.57
C ALA A 61 -26.30 -12.36 -5.24
N GLY A 62 -25.46 -12.48 -6.27
CA GLY A 62 -24.02 -12.60 -6.07
C GLY A 62 -23.65 -11.48 -5.12
N GLU A 63 -23.04 -11.85 -4.00
CA GLU A 63 -22.61 -10.92 -2.95
C GLU A 63 -22.09 -9.67 -3.66
N GLN A 64 -22.85 -8.57 -3.61
CA GLN A 64 -22.41 -7.33 -4.21
C GLN A 64 -21.08 -7.06 -3.50
N PRO A 65 -19.94 -6.99 -4.23
CA PRO A 65 -18.65 -6.95 -3.59
C PRO A 65 -18.70 -5.84 -2.56
N ALA A 66 -18.49 -6.20 -1.29
CA ALA A 66 -18.48 -5.23 -0.20
C ALA A 66 -17.64 -4.05 -0.68
N ASP A 67 -18.15 -2.83 -0.54
CA ASP A 67 -17.40 -1.63 -0.94
C ASP A 67 -16.00 -1.78 -0.36
N ALA A 68 -15.03 -1.91 -1.26
CA ALA A 68 -13.70 -2.37 -0.93
C ALA A 68 -12.95 -1.15 -0.38
N THR A 69 -13.46 -0.58 0.72
CA THR A 69 -13.12 0.76 1.22
C THR A 69 -11.62 0.93 1.39
N ASN A 70 -10.93 -0.13 1.78
CA ASN A 70 -9.48 -0.15 1.98
C ASN A 70 -8.67 0.04 0.70
N PHE A 71 -9.26 -0.25 -0.48
CA PHE A 71 -8.63 -0.11 -1.78
C PHE A 71 -8.94 1.22 -2.47
N HIS A 72 -9.71 2.11 -1.83
CA HIS A 72 -9.89 3.47 -2.36
C HIS A 72 -8.54 4.19 -2.34
N ARG A 73 -8.25 4.93 -3.43
CA ARG A 73 -6.93 5.55 -3.65
C ARG A 73 -6.50 6.54 -2.57
N ASP A 74 -7.46 7.21 -1.95
CA ASP A 74 -7.24 8.13 -0.83
C ASP A 74 -6.85 7.39 0.47
N ARG A 75 -7.11 6.08 0.57
CA ARG A 75 -6.73 5.25 1.72
C ARG A 75 -5.42 4.51 1.51
N LEU A 76 -5.01 4.30 0.25
CA LEU A 76 -3.75 3.65 -0.10
C LEU A 76 -2.54 4.46 0.38
N VAL A 77 -1.52 3.74 0.82
CA VAL A 77 -0.24 4.30 1.27
C VAL A 77 0.86 3.73 0.39
N ALA A 78 1.67 4.59 -0.22
CA ALA A 78 2.85 4.15 -0.96
C ALA A 78 3.94 3.73 0.03
N TRP A 79 4.18 2.42 0.14
CA TRP A 79 5.21 1.84 1.01
C TRP A 79 6.40 1.32 0.19
N CYS A 80 7.59 1.37 0.77
CA CYS A 80 8.87 1.04 0.14
C CYS A 80 9.15 1.79 -1.18
N ILE A 81 8.65 3.03 -1.30
CA ILE A 81 8.78 3.80 -2.54
C ILE A 81 10.22 4.15 -2.90
N VAL A 82 11.09 4.36 -1.91
CA VAL A 82 12.49 4.75 -2.13
C VAL A 82 13.37 3.56 -2.54
N PRO A 83 13.44 2.43 -1.79
CA PRO A 83 14.31 1.32 -2.19
C PRO A 83 13.87 0.67 -3.51
N PHE A 84 12.58 0.78 -3.89
CA PHE A 84 12.08 0.27 -5.16
C PHE A 84 11.97 1.33 -6.26
N ASP A 85 12.46 2.56 -6.03
CA ASP A 85 12.57 3.54 -7.11
C ASP A 85 13.81 3.25 -7.97
N ALA A 86 13.62 2.49 -9.05
CA ALA A 86 14.67 2.18 -10.02
C ALA A 86 15.32 3.44 -10.65
N LYS A 87 14.63 4.59 -10.64
CA LYS A 87 15.18 5.85 -11.14
C LYS A 87 15.90 6.66 -10.06
N GLN A 88 15.90 6.19 -8.81
CA GLN A 88 16.50 6.85 -7.65
C GLN A 88 16.13 8.34 -7.59
N ARG A 89 14.83 8.66 -7.71
CA ARG A 89 14.39 10.06 -7.78
C ARG A 89 14.79 10.82 -6.51
N GLY A 90 15.03 12.11 -6.66
CA GLY A 90 15.10 13.02 -5.52
C GLY A 90 13.71 13.31 -4.93
N PRO A 91 13.64 14.02 -3.78
CA PRO A 91 12.39 14.30 -3.08
C PRO A 91 11.30 14.93 -3.94
N ALA A 92 11.62 15.98 -4.72
CA ALA A 92 10.65 16.68 -5.57
C ALA A 92 10.03 15.74 -6.62
N ALA A 93 10.88 15.05 -7.39
CA ALA A 93 10.44 14.16 -8.45
C ALA A 93 9.67 12.94 -7.90
N ARG A 94 9.96 12.49 -6.68
CA ARG A 94 9.19 11.43 -6.01
C ARG A 94 7.82 11.93 -5.56
N ALA A 95 7.70 13.13 -4.99
CA ALA A 95 6.41 13.72 -4.67
C ALA A 95 5.54 13.88 -5.93
N ASP A 96 6.11 14.39 -7.02
CA ASP A 96 5.43 14.50 -8.33
C ASP A 96 4.94 13.15 -8.83
N MET A 97 5.77 12.10 -8.71
CA MET A 97 5.38 10.74 -9.07
C MET A 97 4.21 10.23 -8.22
N VAL A 98 4.26 10.40 -6.88
CA VAL A 98 3.18 9.97 -5.98
C VAL A 98 1.86 10.63 -6.37
N ARG A 99 1.89 11.93 -6.69
CA ARG A 99 0.71 12.64 -7.19
C ARG A 99 0.26 12.17 -8.56
N GLY A 100 1.19 11.92 -9.49
CA GLY A 100 0.89 11.37 -10.81
C GLY A 100 0.20 10.00 -10.74
N LEU A 101 0.50 9.19 -9.73
CA LEU A 101 -0.17 7.91 -9.46
C LEU A 101 -1.55 8.07 -8.81
N GLY A 102 -1.95 9.29 -8.44
CA GLY A 102 -3.21 9.57 -7.74
C GLY A 102 -3.19 9.18 -6.27
N LEU A 103 -2.01 9.06 -5.66
CA LEU A 103 -1.83 8.74 -4.25
C LEU A 103 -1.61 10.02 -3.43
N SER A 104 -1.83 9.91 -2.12
CA SER A 104 -1.75 11.07 -1.21
C SER A 104 -1.06 10.78 0.12
N ARG A 105 -0.52 9.57 0.30
CA ARG A 105 0.04 9.11 1.57
C ARG A 105 1.28 8.28 1.30
N VAL A 106 2.35 8.52 2.05
CA VAL A 106 3.62 7.81 1.89
C VAL A 106 4.08 7.26 3.24
N ALA A 107 4.48 5.99 3.24
CA ALA A 107 5.32 5.41 4.27
C ALA A 107 6.77 5.43 3.76
N TYR A 108 7.60 6.28 4.37
CA TYR A 108 8.94 6.58 3.88
C TYR A 108 9.96 5.57 4.42
N ASP A 109 10.39 4.68 3.53
CA ASP A 109 11.53 3.78 3.72
C ASP A 109 12.80 4.49 3.23
N TRP A 110 13.89 4.49 4.00
CA TRP A 110 15.08 5.29 3.71
C TRP A 110 16.38 4.52 3.92
N ARG A 111 17.48 5.08 3.45
CA ARG A 111 18.86 4.58 3.60
C ARG A 111 19.77 5.75 3.95
N GLU A 112 20.96 5.47 4.46
CA GLU A 112 21.93 6.49 4.90
C GLU A 112 22.13 7.64 3.89
N SER A 113 22.19 7.34 2.59
CA SER A 113 22.33 8.34 1.53
C SER A 113 21.18 9.36 1.48
N HIS A 114 20.03 9.05 2.05
CA HIS A 114 18.85 9.90 2.07
C HIS A 114 18.77 10.82 3.31
N VAL A 115 19.57 10.57 4.35
CA VAL A 115 19.57 11.37 5.59
C VAL A 115 19.74 12.87 5.32
N PRO A 116 20.64 13.33 4.42
CA PRO A 116 20.78 14.75 4.09
C PRO A 116 19.52 15.38 3.45
N THR A 117 18.60 14.56 2.94
CA THR A 117 17.42 15.01 2.19
C THR A 117 16.10 14.84 2.95
N PHE A 118 16.11 14.38 4.21
CA PHE A 118 14.90 14.18 5.00
C PHE A 118 14.03 15.44 5.07
N GLU A 119 14.65 16.60 5.30
CA GLU A 119 13.90 17.85 5.39
C GLU A 119 13.23 18.22 4.06
N ASP A 120 13.93 18.06 2.93
CA ASP A 120 13.32 18.33 1.63
C ASP A 120 12.15 17.36 1.38
N GLU A 121 12.27 16.08 1.73
CA GLU A 121 11.16 15.13 1.63
C GLU A 121 9.90 15.61 2.36
N ILE A 122 10.05 16.06 3.61
CA ILE A 122 8.96 16.63 4.41
C ILE A 122 8.33 17.84 3.70
N LEU A 123 9.18 18.76 3.24
CA LEU A 123 8.74 20.00 2.61
C LEU A 123 8.02 19.76 1.27
N GLN A 124 8.50 18.81 0.45
CA GLN A 124 7.83 18.43 -0.80
C GLN A 124 6.45 17.83 -0.51
N TYR A 125 6.36 16.94 0.49
CA TYR A 125 5.10 16.32 0.87
C TYR A 125 4.09 17.35 1.36
N GLN A 126 4.50 18.28 2.24
CA GLN A 126 3.65 19.38 2.70
C GLN A 126 3.15 20.25 1.55
N ARG A 127 4.05 20.69 0.66
CA ARG A 127 3.69 21.51 -0.52
C ARG A 127 2.64 20.82 -1.39
N GLN A 128 2.80 19.52 -1.59
CA GLN A 128 1.90 18.76 -2.43
C GLN A 128 0.73 18.17 -1.67
N LYS A 129 0.56 18.41 -0.36
CA LYS A 129 -0.47 17.81 0.51
C LYS A 129 -0.41 16.28 0.61
N ILE A 130 0.78 15.70 0.47
CA ILE A 130 1.02 14.28 0.71
C ILE A 130 1.17 14.08 2.22
N GLU A 131 0.41 13.17 2.80
CA GLU A 131 0.57 12.77 4.19
C GLU A 131 1.87 11.98 4.34
N TYR A 132 2.74 12.47 5.23
CA TYR A 132 3.90 11.72 5.72
C TYR A 132 3.40 10.68 6.73
N PHE A 133 2.78 9.62 6.22
CA PHE A 133 1.99 8.67 7.01
C PHE A 133 2.84 7.82 7.95
N ALA A 134 3.99 7.34 7.50
CA ALA A 134 4.92 6.59 8.33
C ALA A 134 6.38 6.85 7.96
N PHE A 135 7.28 6.60 8.91
CA PHE A 135 8.72 6.63 8.76
C PHE A 135 9.28 5.28 9.21
N TRP A 136 10.13 4.68 8.37
CA TRP A 136 10.74 3.38 8.66
C TRP A 136 11.84 3.50 9.71
N SER A 137 11.76 2.69 10.75
CA SER A 137 12.72 2.63 11.86
C SER A 137 12.97 4.00 12.51
N TRP A 138 14.20 4.26 12.95
CA TRP A 138 14.58 5.52 13.58
C TRP A 138 15.95 6.01 13.10
N HIS A 139 16.08 7.33 13.00
CA HIS A 139 17.35 8.01 12.84
C HIS A 139 17.29 9.35 13.59
N ASP A 140 18.33 9.71 14.33
CA ASP A 140 18.29 10.87 15.23
C ASP A 140 18.12 12.21 14.51
N ALA A 141 18.56 12.29 13.24
CA ALA A 141 18.31 13.46 12.39
C ALA A 141 16.81 13.74 12.14
N MET A 142 15.94 12.74 12.31
CA MET A 142 14.50 12.90 12.07
C MET A 142 13.78 13.62 13.21
N GLU A 143 14.22 13.44 14.46
CA GLU A 143 13.57 14.05 15.63
C GLU A 143 13.45 15.58 15.57
N PRO A 144 14.54 16.35 15.31
CA PRO A 144 14.42 17.80 15.22
C PRO A 144 13.50 18.22 14.06
N LEU A 145 13.45 17.45 12.97
CA LEU A 145 12.59 17.75 11.82
C LEU A 145 11.11 17.49 12.11
N ILE A 146 10.79 16.43 12.86
CA ILE A 146 9.44 16.15 13.36
C ILE A 146 8.91 17.35 14.15
N LYS A 147 9.72 17.85 15.10
CA LYS A 147 9.37 19.03 15.92
C LYS A 147 9.26 20.29 15.07
N LYS A 148 10.25 20.54 14.20
CA LYS A 148 10.33 21.75 13.35
C LYS A 148 9.13 21.88 12.41
N HIS A 149 8.70 20.78 11.80
CA HIS A 149 7.68 20.78 10.76
C HIS A 149 6.30 20.31 11.24
N GLY A 150 6.18 19.92 12.52
CA GLY A 150 4.92 19.49 13.13
C GLY A 150 4.30 18.25 12.48
N ILE A 151 5.09 17.43 11.80
CA ILE A 151 4.62 16.18 11.20
C ILE A 151 4.43 15.11 12.29
N GLN A 152 3.48 14.21 12.07
CA GLN A 152 3.17 13.14 13.02
C GLN A 152 3.15 11.77 12.33
N PRO A 153 4.28 11.34 11.72
CA PRO A 153 4.34 10.02 11.10
C PRO A 153 4.16 8.92 12.15
N GLN A 154 3.61 7.78 11.75
CA GLN A 154 3.80 6.55 12.50
C GLN A 154 5.27 6.13 12.38
N ILE A 155 5.88 5.66 13.46
CA ILE A 155 7.19 5.04 13.41
C ILE A 155 6.98 3.55 13.21
N TRP A 156 7.41 3.02 12.07
CA TRP A 156 7.32 1.58 11.78
C TRP A 156 8.62 0.91 12.18
N TYR A 157 8.56 0.10 13.23
CA TYR A 157 9.75 -0.48 13.83
C TYR A 157 9.69 -2.00 13.77
N MET A 158 10.76 -2.58 13.24
CA MET A 158 11.01 -4.01 13.33
C MET A 158 11.93 -4.24 14.53
N PHE A 159 11.41 -4.92 15.54
CA PHE A 159 12.20 -5.27 16.71
C PHE A 159 13.02 -6.54 16.44
N PRO A 160 14.20 -6.68 17.04
CA PRO A 160 15.03 -7.86 16.87
C PRO A 160 14.31 -9.11 17.38
N GLN A 161 14.75 -10.28 16.89
CA GLN A 161 14.24 -11.56 17.38
C GLN A 161 14.41 -11.63 18.90
N PRO A 162 13.32 -11.82 19.66
CA PRO A 162 13.43 -11.87 21.12
C PRO A 162 14.26 -13.05 21.58
N ALA A 163 15.14 -12.81 22.55
CA ALA A 163 15.96 -13.84 23.16
C ALA A 163 15.17 -14.63 24.22
N GLY A 164 15.61 -15.86 24.51
CA GLY A 164 15.01 -16.71 25.53
C GLY A 164 14.63 -18.09 25.01
N GLU A 165 14.57 -19.05 25.92
CA GLU A 165 14.22 -20.45 25.62
C GLU A 165 12.70 -20.65 25.70
N THR A 166 12.04 -20.02 26.69
CA THR A 166 10.58 -20.08 26.85
C THR A 166 9.86 -18.91 26.19
N GLN A 167 8.55 -19.06 26.00
CA GLN A 167 7.72 -17.99 25.44
C GLN A 167 7.70 -16.75 26.37
N GLU A 168 7.64 -16.97 27.68
CA GLU A 168 7.64 -15.90 28.68
C GLU A 168 8.95 -15.10 28.64
N GLN A 169 10.09 -15.79 28.53
CA GLN A 169 11.39 -15.15 28.39
C GLN A 169 11.48 -14.33 27.09
N LYS A 170 10.97 -14.87 25.98
CA LYS A 170 10.89 -14.15 24.70
C LYS A 170 10.01 -12.91 24.80
N VAL A 171 8.85 -12.99 25.43
CA VAL A 171 7.97 -11.83 25.64
C VAL A 171 8.67 -10.78 26.50
N GLN A 172 9.33 -11.17 27.59
CA GLN A 172 10.10 -10.24 28.45
C GLN A 172 11.22 -9.56 27.66
N SER A 173 11.99 -10.31 26.87
CA SER A 173 13.05 -9.77 26.01
C SER A 173 12.51 -8.80 24.96
N ALA A 174 11.37 -9.12 24.33
CA ALA A 174 10.72 -8.25 23.35
C ALA A 174 10.27 -6.92 23.99
N VAL A 175 9.64 -6.98 25.17
CA VAL A 175 9.20 -5.79 25.91
C VAL A 175 10.40 -4.90 26.25
N GLN A 176 11.47 -5.47 26.80
CA GLN A 176 12.69 -4.72 27.14
C GLN A 176 13.32 -4.06 25.91
N GLY A 177 13.36 -4.76 24.78
CA GLY A 177 13.92 -4.23 23.53
C GLY A 177 13.05 -3.13 22.89
N LEU A 178 11.72 -3.20 23.05
CA LEU A 178 10.77 -2.22 22.50
C LEU A 178 10.64 -0.97 23.36
N LEU A 179 10.83 -1.08 24.68
CA LEU A 179 10.54 -0.02 25.64
C LEU A 179 11.19 1.34 25.27
N PRO A 180 12.47 1.42 24.87
CA PRO A 180 13.07 2.70 24.49
C PRO A 180 12.37 3.39 23.31
N MET A 181 11.90 2.62 22.33
CA MET A 181 11.19 3.18 21.18
C MET A 181 9.75 3.57 21.54
N VAL A 182 9.10 2.81 22.42
CA VAL A 182 7.77 3.15 22.96
C VAL A 182 7.82 4.47 23.71
N GLU A 183 8.78 4.63 24.63
CA GLU A 183 8.95 5.87 25.41
C GLU A 183 9.30 7.06 24.51
N LYS A 184 10.21 6.85 23.55
CA LYS A 184 10.61 7.89 22.59
C LYS A 184 9.42 8.37 21.75
N THR A 185 8.67 7.45 21.15
CA THR A 185 7.49 7.80 20.33
C THR A 185 6.40 8.45 21.16
N ALA A 186 6.12 7.93 22.37
CA ALA A 186 5.17 8.53 23.30
C ALA A 186 5.55 9.96 23.69
N GLY A 187 6.83 10.22 24.00
CA GLY A 187 7.34 11.56 24.33
C GLY A 187 7.22 12.58 23.20
N LEU A 188 7.11 12.11 21.95
CA LEU A 188 6.91 12.95 20.76
C LEU A 188 5.43 12.98 20.30
N GLY A 189 4.53 12.27 20.98
CA GLY A 189 3.13 12.12 20.55
C GLY A 189 2.94 11.32 19.26
N LEU A 190 3.93 10.50 18.88
CA LEU A 190 3.91 9.66 17.69
C LEU A 190 3.31 8.29 18.00
N LYS A 191 2.80 7.63 16.96
CA LYS A 191 2.36 6.23 17.04
C LYS A 191 3.52 5.31 16.70
N LEU A 192 3.72 4.25 17.48
CA LEU A 192 4.62 3.14 17.15
C LEU A 192 3.82 2.01 16.48
N GLY A 193 4.23 1.62 15.27
CA GLY A 193 3.74 0.46 14.56
C GLY A 193 4.78 -0.66 14.59
N LEU A 194 4.40 -1.85 15.05
CA LEU A 194 5.27 -3.02 14.94
C LEU A 194 5.16 -3.59 13.53
N TYR A 195 6.30 -3.64 12.85
CA TYR A 195 6.36 -4.11 11.48
C TYR A 195 7.06 -5.47 11.41
N ASN A 196 6.45 -6.42 10.72
CA ASN A 196 7.04 -7.71 10.39
C ASN A 196 7.02 -7.91 8.86
N HIS A 197 8.11 -8.44 8.31
CA HIS A 197 8.03 -9.15 7.04
C HIS A 197 7.51 -10.54 7.40
N GLY A 198 6.36 -10.95 6.89
CA GLY A 198 5.80 -12.29 7.15
C GLY A 198 6.91 -13.34 7.01
N ALA A 199 7.06 -14.16 8.04
CA ALA A 199 7.96 -15.31 8.03
C ALA A 199 7.32 -16.48 7.28
#